data_AF-A0AB33CQM7-F1
#
_entry.id   AF-A0AB33CQM7-F1
#
_cell.length_a   1.000
_cell.length_b   1.000
_cell.length_c   1.000
_cell.angle_alpha   90.00
_cell.angle_beta   90.00
_cell.angle_gamma   90.00
#
_symmetry.space_group_name_H-M   'P 1'
#
loop_
_entity.id
_entity.type
_entity.pdbx_description
1 polymer ?
#
loop_
_entity_poly.entity_id
_entity_poly.type
_entity_poly.pdbx_seq_one_letter_code
_entity_poly.pdbx_strand_id
1 'polypeptide(L)'
;MDLVDDLLGRSYGSEQAAVVAKAAEVSHRKALRAGKKARRGQMEMSAAERPPSGVISKSTFRQYKAALRAVFHEDLETAPTRYDTELLRAAIERLDSTPQTGFARRGKAGSALKAKSFKASELAAVLQEVDKAIAGGRHTWAVGLKSFLEANCLVGLRPCEWEEASIRTFEDGAAVLVVRNAKTTNDRGNGTHRNLILSDLTTQELAALHEMVELVDRVQGGQILDATGKAVSFDEFLKHLRDYLRRVTRQIFPPSGNRRHWPTLYSLRHQVCADAKEASRGSAESLRFVAALMGHKTDATATLHYGKRRTGRKGLRVRPAGENIATVQRKDPLSKFSPARAAPRRPGRPP
;
A
#
# COMPACT_ATOMS: atom_id res chain seq x y z
N MET A 1 -40.15 -0.50 -20.97
CA MET A 1 -39.10 -1.51 -21.15
C MET A 1 -38.01 -0.84 -21.96
N ASP A 2 -36.81 -0.87 -21.41
CA ASP A 2 -35.76 0.14 -21.60
C ASP A 2 -34.88 -0.22 -22.80
N LEU A 3 -34.71 0.72 -23.74
CA LEU A 3 -33.85 0.60 -24.92
C LEU A 3 -32.36 0.42 -24.53
N VAL A 4 -32.05 0.72 -23.25
CA VAL A 4 -30.74 0.52 -22.61
C VAL A 4 -30.43 -0.96 -22.38
N ASP A 5 -31.44 -1.81 -22.15
CA ASP A 5 -31.23 -3.27 -22.01
C ASP A 5 -30.93 -3.92 -23.38
N ASP A 6 -31.42 -3.33 -24.47
CA ASP A 6 -31.25 -3.85 -25.84
C ASP A 6 -29.87 -3.49 -26.44
N LEU A 7 -29.32 -2.32 -26.07
CA LEU A 7 -27.98 -1.86 -26.47
C LEU A 7 -26.84 -2.58 -25.75
N LEU A 8 -27.08 -3.06 -24.52
CA LEU A 8 -26.14 -3.97 -23.83
C LEU A 8 -26.19 -5.40 -24.41
N GLY A 9 -27.16 -5.69 -25.28
CA GLY A 9 -27.40 -7.01 -25.87
C GLY A 9 -26.81 -7.25 -27.27
N ARG A 10 -26.38 -6.23 -28.04
CA ARG A 10 -25.94 -6.42 -29.44
C ARG A 10 -24.65 -5.67 -29.80
N SER A 11 -23.55 -6.37 -29.54
CA SER A 11 -22.20 -6.36 -30.17
C SER A 11 -21.67 -5.09 -30.85
N TYR A 12 -20.52 -4.59 -30.36
CA TYR A 12 -19.23 -4.74 -31.08
C TYR A 12 -18.07 -4.65 -30.07
N GLY A 13 -17.17 -5.66 -30.10
CA GLY A 13 -16.08 -5.86 -29.12
C GLY A 13 -16.04 -7.26 -28.48
N SER A 14 -16.48 -8.29 -29.19
CA SER A 14 -17.01 -9.54 -28.65
C SER A 14 -16.07 -10.76 -28.62
N GLU A 15 -14.75 -10.61 -28.80
CA GLU A 15 -13.83 -11.73 -28.58
C GLU A 15 -13.12 -11.66 -27.22
N GLN A 16 -12.51 -10.53 -26.83
CA GLN A 16 -11.91 -10.41 -25.49
C GLN A 16 -12.96 -10.49 -24.37
N ALA A 17 -14.12 -9.84 -24.54
CA ALA A 17 -15.18 -9.83 -23.53
C ALA A 17 -15.86 -11.21 -23.41
N ALA A 18 -16.06 -11.93 -24.52
CA ALA A 18 -16.59 -13.29 -24.51
C ALA A 18 -15.57 -14.29 -23.95
N VAL A 19 -14.27 -14.13 -24.21
CA VAL A 19 -13.22 -14.97 -23.62
C VAL A 19 -13.14 -14.77 -22.10
N VAL A 20 -13.26 -13.53 -21.62
CA VAL A 20 -13.28 -13.22 -20.17
C VAL A 20 -14.57 -13.72 -19.50
N ALA A 21 -15.73 -13.55 -20.14
CA ALA A 21 -17.01 -14.06 -19.65
C ALA A 21 -17.07 -15.59 -19.64
N LYS A 22 -16.55 -16.24 -20.68
CA LYS A 22 -16.47 -17.71 -20.79
C LYS A 22 -15.43 -18.30 -19.84
N ALA A 23 -14.31 -17.61 -19.58
CA ALA A 23 -13.36 -17.99 -18.54
C ALA A 23 -13.94 -17.86 -17.11
N ALA A 24 -14.76 -16.83 -16.88
CA ALA A 24 -15.50 -16.64 -15.63
C ALA A 24 -16.61 -17.69 -15.45
N GLU A 25 -17.34 -18.03 -16.51
CA GLU A 25 -18.39 -19.06 -16.48
C GLU A 25 -17.82 -20.48 -16.32
N VAL A 26 -16.70 -20.80 -16.99
CA VAL A 26 -15.97 -22.06 -16.82
C VAL A 26 -15.42 -22.17 -15.39
N SER A 27 -14.87 -21.09 -14.83
CA SER A 27 -14.43 -21.06 -13.43
C SER A 27 -15.59 -21.24 -12.44
N HIS A 28 -16.74 -20.65 -12.73
CA HIS A 28 -17.96 -20.81 -11.93
C HIS A 28 -18.53 -22.23 -12.00
N ARG A 29 -18.58 -22.84 -13.19
CA ARG A 29 -19.01 -24.24 -13.39
C ARG A 29 -18.03 -25.25 -12.80
N LYS A 30 -16.72 -24.98 -12.83
CA LYS A 30 -15.69 -25.81 -12.18
C LYS A 30 -15.79 -25.75 -10.66
N ALA A 31 -16.12 -24.57 -10.10
CA ALA A 31 -16.43 -24.40 -8.68
C ALA A 31 -17.73 -25.11 -8.27
N LEU A 32 -18.77 -25.07 -9.09
CA LEU A 32 -20.04 -25.76 -8.85
C LEU A 32 -19.92 -27.30 -8.97
N ARG A 33 -19.11 -27.82 -9.91
CA ARG A 33 -18.84 -29.26 -10.03
C ARG A 33 -17.92 -29.79 -8.94
N ALA A 34 -16.95 -29.00 -8.47
CA ALA A 34 -16.11 -29.36 -7.32
C ALA A 34 -16.92 -29.42 -6.01
N GLY A 35 -17.98 -28.60 -5.87
CA GLY A 35 -18.88 -28.61 -4.72
C GLY A 35 -19.86 -29.79 -4.64
N LYS A 36 -20.05 -30.56 -5.74
CA LYS A 36 -21.06 -31.63 -5.80
C LYS A 36 -20.51 -33.05 -5.54
N LYS A 37 -19.21 -33.22 -5.27
CA LYS A 37 -18.58 -34.54 -5.02
C LYS A 37 -18.25 -34.85 -3.55
N ALA A 38 -18.56 -33.97 -2.60
CA ALA A 38 -18.45 -34.28 -1.17
C ALA A 38 -19.81 -34.74 -0.64
N ARG A 39 -20.08 -36.05 -0.78
CA ARG A 39 -21.25 -36.73 -0.21
C ARG A 39 -21.01 -36.99 1.29
N ARG A 40 -22.04 -36.71 2.07
CA ARG A 40 -22.54 -37.46 3.25
C ARG A 40 -21.50 -37.98 4.27
N GLY A 41 -21.54 -37.40 5.48
CA GLY A 41 -21.06 -38.05 6.69
C GLY A 41 -20.90 -37.11 7.88
N GLN A 42 -21.91 -37.09 8.76
CA GLN A 42 -21.87 -36.82 10.20
C GLN A 42 -21.54 -35.42 10.78
N MET A 43 -22.54 -34.98 11.58
CA MET A 43 -22.51 -34.28 12.88
C MET A 43 -21.94 -32.86 13.00
N GLU A 44 -22.91 -31.96 13.19
CA GLU A 44 -23.01 -30.93 14.25
C GLU A 44 -21.71 -30.28 14.76
N MET A 45 -21.51 -29.02 14.36
CA MET A 45 -21.56 -27.90 15.32
C MET A 45 -21.59 -26.55 14.58
N SER A 46 -22.47 -25.67 15.06
CA SER A 46 -22.74 -24.27 14.66
C SER A 46 -21.58 -23.55 13.94
N ALA A 47 -21.70 -23.42 12.62
CA ALA A 47 -20.90 -22.52 11.81
C ALA A 47 -21.72 -21.27 11.50
N ALA A 48 -21.40 -20.16 12.16
CA ALA A 48 -21.79 -18.83 11.72
C ALA A 48 -21.54 -18.72 10.20
N GLU A 49 -22.62 -18.53 9.44
CA GLU A 49 -22.61 -18.44 7.98
C GLU A 49 -21.46 -17.55 7.51
N ARG A 50 -20.48 -18.14 6.81
CA ARG A 50 -19.46 -17.37 6.11
C ARG A 50 -20.17 -16.65 4.95
N PRO A 51 -20.21 -15.30 4.93
CA PRO A 51 -20.80 -14.59 3.79
C PRO A 51 -19.92 -14.78 2.54
N PRO A 52 -20.52 -14.79 1.35
CA PRO A 52 -19.86 -15.21 0.11
C PRO A 52 -18.65 -14.32 -0.22
N SER A 53 -17.61 -14.95 -0.79
CA SER A 53 -16.46 -14.24 -1.38
C SER A 53 -16.94 -13.35 -2.53
N GLY A 54 -16.65 -12.05 -2.49
CA GLY A 54 -17.05 -11.10 -3.55
C GLY A 54 -17.41 -9.68 -3.11
N VAL A 55 -17.37 -9.36 -1.81
CA VAL A 55 -17.81 -8.03 -1.34
C VAL A 55 -16.80 -6.93 -1.69
N ILE A 56 -17.12 -6.12 -2.70
CA ILE A 56 -16.36 -4.93 -3.10
C ILE A 56 -16.35 -3.92 -1.94
N SER A 57 -15.15 -3.42 -1.61
CA SER A 57 -15.02 -2.38 -0.59
C SER A 57 -15.42 -1.01 -1.14
N LYS A 58 -15.89 -0.10 -0.27
CA LYS A 58 -16.14 1.31 -0.66
C LYS A 58 -14.94 1.96 -1.36
N SER A 59 -13.72 1.59 -0.99
CA SER A 59 -12.50 2.13 -1.63
C SER A 59 -12.29 1.59 -3.04
N THR A 60 -12.53 0.29 -3.23
CA THR A 60 -12.42 -0.36 -4.54
C THR A 60 -13.49 0.18 -5.49
N PHE A 61 -14.72 0.32 -5.01
CA PHE A 61 -15.81 0.92 -5.79
C PHE A 61 -15.49 2.35 -6.22
N ARG A 62 -15.00 3.20 -5.29
CA ARG A 62 -14.56 4.57 -5.63
C ARG A 62 -13.49 4.60 -6.72
N GLN A 63 -12.54 3.66 -6.67
CA GLN A 63 -11.46 3.59 -7.65
C GLN A 63 -12.00 3.22 -9.04
N TYR A 64 -12.88 2.23 -9.13
CA TYR A 64 -13.51 1.85 -10.39
C TYR A 64 -14.44 2.95 -10.93
N LYS A 65 -15.23 3.59 -10.07
CA LYS A 65 -16.05 4.75 -10.43
C LYS A 65 -15.19 5.88 -11.01
N ALA A 66 -14.06 6.20 -10.38
CA ALA A 66 -13.14 7.23 -10.88
C ALA A 66 -12.48 6.84 -12.22
N ALA A 67 -12.11 5.57 -12.39
CA ALA A 67 -11.53 5.09 -13.64
C ALA A 67 -12.53 5.17 -14.81
N LEU A 68 -13.76 4.67 -14.62
CA LEU A 68 -14.82 4.78 -15.62
C LEU A 68 -15.15 6.24 -15.94
N ARG A 69 -15.21 7.09 -14.91
CA ARG A 69 -15.44 8.52 -15.10
C ARG A 69 -14.35 9.18 -15.94
N ALA A 70 -13.08 8.82 -15.73
CA ALA A 70 -11.98 9.36 -16.53
C ALA A 70 -12.11 8.95 -18.00
N VAL A 71 -12.33 7.66 -18.26
CA VAL A 71 -12.54 7.13 -19.63
C VAL A 71 -13.72 7.82 -20.31
N PHE A 72 -14.87 7.94 -19.63
CA PHE A 72 -16.04 8.59 -20.23
C PHE A 72 -15.83 10.07 -20.51
N HIS A 73 -15.01 10.78 -19.72
CA HIS A 73 -14.66 12.17 -20.03
C HIS A 73 -13.74 12.27 -21.25
N GLU A 74 -12.78 11.36 -21.40
CA GLU A 74 -11.89 11.28 -22.57
C GLU A 74 -12.68 10.92 -23.85
N ASP A 75 -13.57 9.93 -23.77
CA ASP A 75 -14.46 9.54 -24.87
C ASP A 75 -15.43 10.67 -25.24
N LEU A 76 -15.85 11.51 -24.26
CA LEU A 76 -16.73 12.64 -24.50
C LEU A 76 -16.05 13.75 -25.32
N GLU A 77 -14.74 13.94 -25.15
CA GLU A 77 -13.96 14.91 -25.94
C GLU A 77 -13.84 14.49 -27.41
N THR A 78 -13.93 13.19 -27.69
CA THR A 78 -13.76 12.59 -29.02
C THR A 78 -15.04 11.99 -29.58
N ALA A 79 -16.19 12.25 -28.95
CA ALA A 79 -17.46 11.65 -29.29
C ALA A 79 -17.87 11.96 -30.75
N PRO A 80 -18.08 10.93 -31.60
CA PRO A 80 -18.25 11.14 -33.04
C PRO A 80 -19.65 11.66 -33.40
N THR A 81 -20.64 11.46 -32.52
CA THR A 81 -22.00 11.91 -32.74
C THR A 81 -22.60 12.63 -31.52
N ARG A 82 -23.67 13.38 -31.78
CA ARG A 82 -24.51 13.96 -30.72
C ARG A 82 -25.12 12.88 -29.83
N TYR A 83 -25.48 11.72 -30.38
CA TYR A 83 -26.02 10.61 -29.62
C TYR A 83 -25.00 10.08 -28.61
N ASP A 84 -23.76 9.86 -29.03
CA ASP A 84 -22.68 9.38 -28.15
C ASP A 84 -22.38 10.40 -27.05
N THR A 85 -22.40 11.69 -27.41
CA THR A 85 -22.26 12.80 -26.45
C THR A 85 -23.32 12.74 -25.34
N GLU A 86 -24.59 12.60 -25.69
CA GLU A 86 -25.69 12.51 -24.72
C GLU A 86 -25.62 11.23 -23.89
N LEU A 87 -25.28 10.09 -24.52
CA LEU A 87 -25.10 8.81 -23.85
C LEU A 87 -23.99 8.88 -22.78
N LEU A 88 -22.83 9.43 -23.12
CA LEU A 88 -21.70 9.60 -22.22
C LEU A 88 -22.02 10.57 -21.08
N ARG A 89 -22.74 11.67 -21.35
CA ARG A 89 -23.23 12.59 -20.31
C ARG A 89 -24.16 11.89 -19.32
N ALA A 90 -25.13 11.13 -19.83
CA ALA A 90 -26.04 10.36 -18.99
C ALA A 90 -25.31 9.29 -18.16
N ALA A 91 -24.29 8.62 -18.75
CA ALA A 91 -23.46 7.64 -18.05
C ALA A 91 -22.62 8.29 -16.93
N ILE A 92 -22.04 9.46 -17.17
CA ILE A 92 -21.30 10.24 -16.16
C ILE A 92 -22.23 10.68 -15.03
N GLU A 93 -23.42 11.21 -15.35
CA GLU A 93 -24.41 11.61 -14.35
C GLU A 93 -24.88 10.42 -13.49
N ARG A 94 -25.14 9.28 -14.13
CA ARG A 94 -25.48 8.03 -13.43
C ARG A 94 -24.33 7.57 -12.53
N LEU A 95 -23.09 7.61 -13.01
CA LEU A 95 -21.93 7.30 -12.19
C LEU A 95 -21.86 8.23 -10.99
N ASP A 96 -21.90 9.55 -11.19
CA ASP A 96 -21.75 10.56 -10.14
C ASP A 96 -22.84 10.47 -9.07
N SER A 97 -24.08 10.25 -9.48
CA SER A 97 -25.23 10.03 -8.59
C SER A 97 -25.22 8.69 -7.87
N THR A 98 -24.53 7.67 -8.40
CA THR A 98 -24.48 6.34 -7.76
C THR A 98 -23.82 6.41 -6.38
N PRO A 99 -24.56 6.11 -5.29
CA PRO A 99 -24.04 6.17 -3.95
C PRO A 99 -23.14 4.96 -3.62
N GLN A 100 -22.32 5.10 -2.59
CA GLN A 100 -21.49 4.00 -2.07
C GLN A 100 -22.25 3.09 -1.09
N THR A 101 -23.58 3.22 -1.03
CA THR A 101 -24.46 2.40 -0.18
C THR A 101 -24.42 0.95 -0.68
N GLY A 102 -24.53 -0.02 0.24
CA GLY A 102 -24.40 -1.45 -0.08
C GLY A 102 -22.96 -1.99 -0.14
N PHE A 103 -21.93 -1.17 -0.35
CA PHE A 103 -20.54 -1.64 -0.34
C PHE A 103 -19.94 -1.75 1.07
N ALA A 104 -19.09 -2.75 1.29
CA ALA A 104 -18.47 -2.97 2.60
C ALA A 104 -17.52 -1.84 2.98
N ARG A 105 -17.58 -1.42 4.25
CA ARG A 105 -16.68 -0.40 4.81
C ARG A 105 -15.20 -0.81 4.74
N ARG A 106 -14.92 -2.11 4.83
CA ARG A 106 -13.57 -2.70 4.65
C ARG A 106 -13.68 -3.98 3.83
N GLY A 107 -12.76 -4.16 2.88
CA GLY A 107 -12.58 -5.45 2.24
C GLY A 107 -12.07 -6.48 3.25
N LYS A 108 -12.35 -7.76 3.01
CA LYS A 108 -11.80 -8.89 3.79
C LYS A 108 -10.50 -9.46 3.17
N ALA A 109 -9.97 -8.81 2.13
CA ALA A 109 -8.80 -9.24 1.38
C ALA A 109 -7.74 -8.11 1.26
N GLY A 110 -6.51 -8.50 0.90
CA GLY A 110 -5.43 -7.55 0.58
C GLY A 110 -4.92 -6.76 1.79
N SER A 111 -4.92 -5.42 1.68
CA SER A 111 -4.36 -4.51 2.69
C SER A 111 -5.05 -4.58 4.05
N ALA A 112 -6.31 -5.02 4.10
CA ALA A 112 -7.07 -5.17 5.33
C ALA A 112 -6.51 -6.26 6.26
N LEU A 113 -5.76 -7.23 5.72
CA LEU A 113 -5.11 -8.30 6.50
C LEU A 113 -3.67 -7.97 6.89
N LYS A 114 -3.14 -6.82 6.47
CA LYS A 114 -1.76 -6.41 6.77
C LYS A 114 -1.70 -5.71 8.12
N ALA A 115 -0.74 -6.10 8.95
CA ALA A 115 -0.46 -5.41 10.19
C ALA A 115 0.10 -4.00 9.91
N LYS A 116 -0.39 -3.00 10.64
CA LYS A 116 0.08 -1.60 10.55
C LYS A 116 1.20 -1.29 11.53
N SER A 117 1.87 -2.34 12.00
CA SER A 117 3.00 -2.29 12.91
C SER A 117 3.75 -3.60 12.75
N PHE A 118 5.04 -3.59 13.07
CA PHE A 118 5.84 -4.78 13.25
C PHE A 118 6.27 -4.73 14.72
N LYS A 119 5.78 -5.62 15.59
CA LYS A 119 6.15 -5.55 17.02
C LYS A 119 7.62 -5.95 17.21
N ALA A 120 8.27 -5.46 18.27
CA ALA A 120 9.69 -5.75 18.51
C ALA A 120 9.93 -7.25 18.71
N SER A 121 9.09 -7.90 19.51
CA SER A 121 9.12 -9.35 19.71
C SER A 121 8.81 -10.14 18.44
N GLU A 122 7.89 -9.66 17.59
CA GLU A 122 7.61 -10.31 16.31
C GLU A 122 8.77 -10.18 15.34
N LEU A 123 9.43 -9.01 15.29
CA LEU A 123 10.59 -8.76 14.44
C LEU A 123 11.76 -9.65 14.89
N ALA A 124 12.04 -9.69 16.19
CA ALA A 124 13.08 -10.54 16.75
C ALA A 124 12.84 -12.03 16.43
N ALA A 125 11.61 -12.52 16.61
CA ALA A 125 11.27 -13.91 16.27
C ALA A 125 11.43 -14.22 14.77
N VAL A 126 11.06 -13.26 13.89
CA VAL A 126 11.25 -13.41 12.44
C VAL A 126 12.74 -13.42 12.09
N LEU A 127 13.54 -12.50 12.62
CA LEU A 127 14.99 -12.45 12.40
C LEU A 127 15.65 -13.75 12.86
N GLN A 128 15.29 -14.26 14.04
CA GLN A 128 15.80 -15.53 14.54
C GLN A 128 15.48 -16.72 13.60
N GLU A 129 14.27 -16.78 13.06
CA GLU A 129 13.90 -17.85 12.12
C GLU A 129 14.60 -17.68 10.76
N VAL A 130 14.85 -16.44 10.34
CA VAL A 130 15.65 -16.13 9.14
C VAL A 130 17.11 -16.55 9.34
N ASP A 131 17.71 -16.27 10.50
CA ASP A 131 19.08 -16.68 10.84
C ASP A 131 19.22 -18.20 10.85
N LYS A 132 18.24 -18.94 11.39
CA LYS A 132 18.22 -20.42 11.30
C LYS A 132 18.16 -20.91 9.86
N ALA A 133 17.39 -20.24 9.00
CA ALA A 133 17.31 -20.60 7.59
C ALA A 133 18.64 -20.35 6.87
N ILE A 134 19.32 -19.25 7.19
CA ILE A 134 20.68 -18.95 6.70
C ILE A 134 21.63 -20.04 7.21
N ALA A 135 21.75 -20.29 8.51
CA ALA A 135 22.66 -21.31 9.05
C ALA A 135 22.43 -22.72 8.46
N GLY A 136 21.18 -23.04 8.10
CA GLY A 136 20.79 -24.32 7.49
C GLY A 136 20.86 -24.40 5.96
N GLY A 137 21.60 -23.52 5.27
CA GLY A 137 21.80 -23.64 3.82
C GLY A 137 20.71 -23.00 2.94
N ARG A 138 19.65 -22.42 3.53
CA ARG A 138 18.50 -21.87 2.79
C ARG A 138 18.65 -20.36 2.60
N HIS A 139 19.55 -19.96 1.72
CA HIS A 139 20.10 -18.60 1.73
C HIS A 139 19.40 -17.58 0.84
N THR A 140 18.97 -17.94 -0.37
CA THR A 140 18.75 -16.96 -1.47
C THR A 140 17.85 -15.79 -1.07
N TRP A 141 16.72 -16.08 -0.43
CA TRP A 141 15.78 -15.03 0.01
C TRP A 141 15.86 -14.71 1.51
N ALA A 142 16.54 -15.56 2.28
CA ALA A 142 16.69 -15.37 3.72
C ALA A 142 17.64 -14.22 4.02
N VAL A 143 18.81 -14.20 3.36
CA VAL A 143 19.78 -13.10 3.46
C VAL A 143 19.13 -11.78 3.04
N GLY A 144 18.47 -11.77 1.87
CA GLY A 144 17.81 -10.55 1.40
C GLY A 144 16.67 -10.07 2.30
N LEU A 145 15.91 -10.99 2.93
CA LEU A 145 14.90 -10.58 3.90
C LEU A 145 15.54 -10.01 5.16
N LYS A 146 16.63 -10.60 5.66
CA LYS A 146 17.36 -10.10 6.83
C LYS A 146 17.86 -8.68 6.59
N SER A 147 18.64 -8.46 5.53
CA SER A 147 19.17 -7.14 5.17
C SER A 147 18.04 -6.11 5.03
N PHE A 148 16.92 -6.47 4.39
CA PHE A 148 15.76 -5.59 4.29
C PHE A 148 15.15 -5.26 5.66
N LEU A 149 14.96 -6.25 6.54
CA LEU A 149 14.31 -6.04 7.84
C LEU A 149 15.17 -5.19 8.78
N GLU A 150 16.48 -5.45 8.81
CA GLU A 150 17.44 -4.72 9.63
C GLU A 150 17.59 -3.28 9.15
N ALA A 151 17.81 -3.06 7.87
CA ALA A 151 17.91 -1.72 7.30
C ALA A 151 16.59 -0.94 7.42
N ASN A 152 15.48 -1.53 6.99
CA ASN A 152 14.21 -0.80 6.87
C ASN A 152 13.53 -0.53 8.22
N CYS A 153 13.96 -1.19 9.30
CA CYS A 153 13.51 -0.84 10.65
C CYS A 153 14.11 0.48 11.16
N LEU A 154 15.21 0.96 10.55
CA LEU A 154 15.87 2.22 10.87
C LEU A 154 15.24 3.40 10.12
N VAL A 155 15.01 3.23 8.81
CA VAL A 155 14.69 4.34 7.89
C VAL A 155 13.24 4.35 7.39
N GLY A 156 12.54 3.21 7.48
CA GLY A 156 11.11 3.13 7.13
C GLY A 156 10.79 3.49 5.67
N LEU A 157 11.68 3.19 4.72
CA LEU A 157 11.40 3.37 3.29
C LEU A 157 10.23 2.47 2.85
N ARG A 158 9.57 2.86 1.76
CA ARG A 158 8.70 1.94 1.01
C ARG A 158 9.61 0.88 0.38
N PRO A 159 9.14 -0.36 0.21
CA PRO A 159 9.92 -1.38 -0.46
C PRO A 159 10.48 -0.94 -1.82
N CYS A 160 9.65 -0.27 -2.65
CA CYS A 160 10.08 0.23 -3.96
C CYS A 160 11.02 1.45 -3.91
N GLU A 161 11.14 2.15 -2.78
CA GLU A 161 12.06 3.30 -2.67
C GLU A 161 13.52 2.87 -2.51
N TRP A 162 13.78 1.59 -2.20
CA TRP A 162 15.14 1.06 -2.11
C TRP A 162 15.83 0.95 -3.47
N GLU A 163 15.08 0.86 -4.56
CA GLU A 163 15.63 0.73 -5.93
C GLU A 163 16.58 1.86 -6.31
N GLU A 164 16.32 3.07 -5.80
CA GLU A 164 17.08 4.27 -6.13
C GLU A 164 17.65 4.92 -4.85
N ALA A 165 17.79 4.13 -3.78
CA ALA A 165 18.38 4.60 -2.53
C ALA A 165 19.90 4.52 -2.63
N SER A 166 20.59 5.58 -2.20
CA SER A 166 22.06 5.62 -2.17
C SER A 166 22.56 6.30 -0.90
N ILE A 167 23.66 5.82 -0.35
CA ILE A 167 24.35 6.48 0.77
C ILE A 167 25.44 7.37 0.19
N ARG A 168 25.45 8.63 0.60
CA ARG A 168 26.45 9.63 0.21
C ARG A 168 27.05 10.26 1.44
N THR A 169 28.22 10.85 1.26
CA THR A 169 28.88 11.68 2.28
C THR A 169 28.74 13.14 1.85
N PHE A 170 28.23 14.00 2.72
CA PHE A 170 28.24 15.45 2.51
C PHE A 170 29.63 16.04 2.74
N GLU A 171 29.82 17.30 2.34
CA GLU A 171 31.11 18.01 2.45
C GLU A 171 31.65 18.07 3.90
N ASP A 172 30.76 18.04 4.89
CA ASP A 172 31.09 18.01 6.32
C ASP A 172 31.41 16.60 6.87
N GLY A 173 31.45 15.58 6.00
CA GLY A 173 31.69 14.19 6.38
C GLY A 173 30.46 13.44 6.88
N ALA A 174 29.28 14.08 6.94
CA ALA A 174 28.06 13.42 7.40
C ALA A 174 27.52 12.42 6.37
N ALA A 175 27.24 11.20 6.81
CA ALA A 175 26.57 10.19 5.99
C ALA A 175 25.08 10.52 5.84
N VAL A 176 24.59 10.44 4.60
CA VAL A 176 23.21 10.75 4.23
C VAL A 176 22.66 9.68 3.30
N LEU A 177 21.49 9.15 3.62
CA LEU A 177 20.73 8.30 2.71
C LEU A 177 19.86 9.19 1.81
N VAL A 178 20.19 9.22 0.52
CA VAL A 178 19.43 9.92 -0.51
C VAL A 178 18.41 8.95 -1.10
N VAL A 179 17.13 9.36 -1.11
CA VAL A 179 16.02 8.51 -1.55
C VAL A 179 15.14 9.25 -2.53
N ARG A 180 14.92 8.68 -3.73
CA ARG A 180 13.90 9.18 -4.64
C ARG A 180 12.50 8.94 -4.07
N ASN A 181 11.72 10.00 -3.99
CA ASN A 181 10.43 9.95 -3.34
C ASN A 181 9.37 9.36 -4.26
N ALA A 182 8.93 8.11 -4.00
CA ALA A 182 7.90 7.42 -4.78
C ALA A 182 6.49 8.06 -4.68
N LYS A 183 6.32 9.25 -4.09
CA LYS A 183 5.07 10.04 -4.08
C LYS A 183 5.06 11.20 -5.07
N THR A 184 6.17 11.51 -5.73
CA THR A 184 6.25 12.62 -6.69
C THR A 184 5.51 12.36 -7.98
N THR A 185 5.37 11.10 -8.39
CA THR A 185 4.65 10.68 -9.62
C THR A 185 3.19 11.11 -9.70
N ASN A 186 2.62 11.65 -8.62
CA ASN A 186 1.25 12.15 -8.57
C ASN A 186 1.15 13.47 -7.80
N ASP A 187 2.25 14.23 -7.68
CA ASP A 187 2.31 15.49 -6.91
C ASP A 187 1.87 15.33 -5.42
N ARG A 188 2.15 14.15 -4.84
CA ARG A 188 1.81 13.80 -3.44
C ARG A 188 3.04 13.78 -2.51
N GLY A 189 4.23 14.07 -3.04
CA GLY A 189 5.50 14.14 -2.31
C GLY A 189 5.90 15.58 -1.97
N ASN A 190 6.83 15.75 -1.03
CA ASN A 190 7.42 17.05 -0.65
C ASN A 190 8.73 17.34 -1.40
N GLY A 191 8.87 16.84 -2.64
CA GLY A 191 10.10 16.94 -3.42
C GLY A 191 10.47 15.62 -4.08
N THR A 192 11.29 15.70 -5.14
CA THR A 192 11.76 14.56 -5.95
C THR A 192 12.60 13.58 -5.16
N HIS A 193 13.40 14.09 -4.21
CA HIS A 193 14.23 13.33 -3.31
C HIS A 193 13.99 13.74 -1.86
N ARG A 194 14.37 12.86 -0.94
CA ARG A 194 14.55 13.20 0.46
C ARG A 194 15.89 12.67 0.96
N ASN A 195 16.53 13.46 1.80
CA ASN A 195 17.82 13.23 2.39
C ASN A 195 17.61 12.87 3.86
N LEU A 196 18.06 11.69 4.26
CA LEU A 196 17.97 11.22 5.64
C LEU A 196 19.37 11.23 6.26
N ILE A 197 19.55 12.04 7.30
CA ILE A 197 20.80 12.18 8.04
C ILE A 197 21.02 10.92 8.88
N LEU A 198 22.22 10.33 8.75
CA LEU A 198 22.59 9.06 9.37
C LEU A 198 23.62 9.21 10.51
N SER A 199 24.05 10.43 10.83
CA SER A 199 25.16 10.69 11.77
C SER A 199 24.97 10.14 13.18
N ASP A 200 23.72 9.91 13.61
CA ASP A 200 23.41 9.37 14.93
C ASP A 200 23.34 7.82 14.94
N LEU A 201 23.53 7.15 13.80
CA LEU A 201 23.55 5.69 13.71
C LEU A 201 24.84 5.10 14.28
N THR A 202 24.71 3.96 14.95
CA THR A 202 25.85 3.12 15.31
C THR A 202 26.51 2.53 14.06
N THR A 203 27.77 2.10 14.18
CA THR A 203 28.49 1.40 13.09
C THR A 203 27.71 0.21 12.56
N GLN A 204 27.05 -0.57 13.44
CA GLN A 204 26.25 -1.74 13.06
C GLN A 204 24.97 -1.33 12.31
N GLU A 205 24.28 -0.27 12.76
CA GLU A 205 23.09 0.25 12.08
C GLU A 205 23.45 0.81 10.69
N LEU A 206 24.59 1.50 10.57
CA LEU A 206 25.08 2.02 9.30
C LEU A 206 25.50 0.88 8.35
N ALA A 207 26.18 -0.15 8.87
CA ALA A 207 26.53 -1.35 8.10
C ALA A 207 25.29 -2.04 7.52
N ALA A 208 24.21 -2.18 8.30
CA ALA A 208 22.96 -2.76 7.80
C ALA A 208 22.36 -1.96 6.63
N LEU A 209 22.49 -0.63 6.63
CA LEU A 209 22.06 0.20 5.49
C LEU A 209 22.95 -0.02 4.26
N HIS A 210 24.28 -0.08 4.44
CA HIS A 210 25.20 -0.37 3.35
C HIS A 210 24.96 -1.75 2.73
N GLU A 211 24.79 -2.78 3.55
CA GLU A 211 24.48 -4.14 3.07
C GLU A 211 23.19 -4.17 2.25
N MET A 212 22.17 -3.42 2.65
CA MET A 212 20.93 -3.35 1.89
C MET A 212 21.11 -2.61 0.56
N VAL A 213 21.84 -1.49 0.52
CA VAL A 213 22.13 -0.76 -0.73
C VAL A 213 22.95 -1.63 -1.67
N GLU A 214 24.03 -2.25 -1.18
CA GLU A 214 24.86 -3.16 -1.98
C GLU A 214 24.06 -4.35 -2.52
N LEU A 215 23.14 -4.90 -1.72
CA LEU A 215 22.26 -5.97 -2.18
C LEU A 215 21.35 -5.51 -3.32
N VAL A 216 20.83 -4.28 -3.27
CA VAL A 216 20.04 -3.72 -4.37
C VAL A 216 20.90 -3.55 -5.62
N ASP A 217 22.10 -3.00 -5.48
CA ASP A 217 23.03 -2.84 -6.61
C ASP A 217 23.34 -4.19 -7.26
N ARG A 218 23.53 -5.25 -6.46
CA ARG A 218 23.74 -6.61 -6.97
C ARG A 218 22.53 -7.18 -7.71
N VAL A 219 21.32 -6.90 -7.24
CA VAL A 219 20.08 -7.29 -7.94
C VAL A 219 19.99 -6.55 -9.27
N GLN A 220 20.22 -5.25 -9.30
CA GLN A 220 20.17 -4.43 -10.50
C GLN A 220 21.28 -4.75 -11.51
N GLY A 221 22.47 -5.09 -11.02
CA GLY A 221 23.59 -5.58 -11.82
C GLY A 221 23.42 -7.00 -12.35
N GLY A 222 22.28 -7.66 -12.08
CA GLY A 222 21.98 -9.01 -12.56
C GLY A 222 22.78 -10.12 -11.87
N GLN A 223 23.38 -9.83 -10.71
CA GLN A 223 24.21 -10.79 -9.97
C GLN A 223 23.37 -11.73 -9.08
N ILE A 224 22.09 -11.43 -8.90
CA ILE A 224 21.15 -12.29 -8.18
C ILE A 224 20.30 -13.04 -9.20
N LEU A 225 20.44 -14.37 -9.20
CA LEU A 225 19.78 -15.27 -10.14
C LEU A 225 18.64 -16.05 -9.47
N ASP A 226 17.62 -16.40 -10.25
CA ASP A 226 16.58 -17.33 -9.82
C ASP A 226 17.03 -18.79 -9.97
N ALA A 227 16.13 -19.72 -9.66
CA ALA A 227 16.41 -21.16 -9.76
C ALA A 227 16.69 -21.65 -11.19
N THR A 228 16.37 -20.84 -12.21
CA THR A 228 16.64 -21.14 -13.63
C THR A 228 17.95 -20.52 -14.12
N GLY A 229 18.66 -19.79 -13.25
CA GLY A 229 19.87 -19.06 -13.62
C GLY A 229 19.60 -17.70 -14.29
N LYS A 230 18.36 -17.22 -14.28
CA LYS A 230 18.00 -15.92 -14.86
C LYS A 230 18.17 -14.82 -13.84
N ALA A 231 18.74 -13.68 -14.25
CA ALA A 231 18.82 -12.48 -13.44
C ALA A 231 17.42 -12.01 -12.99
N VAL A 232 17.31 -11.75 -11.69
CA VAL A 232 16.06 -11.36 -11.03
C VAL A 232 15.93 -9.86 -11.07
N SER A 233 14.81 -9.36 -11.58
CA SER A 233 14.51 -7.93 -11.52
C SER A 233 14.27 -7.46 -10.08
N PHE A 234 14.41 -6.17 -9.81
CA PHE A 234 14.15 -5.62 -8.48
C PHE A 234 12.71 -5.88 -7.99
N ASP A 235 11.73 -5.82 -8.90
CA ASP A 235 10.33 -6.14 -8.58
C ASP A 235 10.13 -7.62 -8.21
N GLU A 236 10.78 -8.54 -8.93
CA GLU A 236 10.78 -9.97 -8.60
C GLU A 236 11.48 -10.22 -7.26
N PHE A 237 12.61 -9.56 -7.00
CA PHE A 237 13.29 -9.62 -5.70
C PHE A 237 12.36 -9.20 -4.56
N LEU A 238 11.69 -8.04 -4.66
CA LEU A 238 10.72 -7.59 -3.66
C LEU A 238 9.53 -8.54 -3.51
N LYS A 239 9.11 -9.21 -4.59
CA LYS A 239 8.08 -10.24 -4.55
C LYS A 239 8.58 -11.46 -3.76
N HIS A 240 9.77 -11.95 -4.02
CA HIS A 240 10.37 -13.07 -3.28
C HIS A 240 10.52 -12.76 -1.79
N LEU A 241 11.01 -11.57 -1.43
CA LEU A 241 11.07 -11.15 -0.01
C LEU A 241 9.70 -11.15 0.66
N ARG A 242 8.67 -10.66 -0.04
CA ARG A 242 7.30 -10.59 0.47
C ARG A 242 6.70 -11.99 0.69
N ASP A 243 6.90 -12.89 -0.26
CA ASP A 243 6.41 -14.26 -0.19
C ASP A 243 7.15 -15.05 0.89
N TYR A 244 8.46 -14.84 1.00
CA TYR A 244 9.29 -15.41 2.06
C TYR A 244 8.87 -14.92 3.45
N LEU A 245 8.70 -13.61 3.65
CA LEU A 245 8.19 -13.05 4.90
C LEU A 245 6.80 -13.56 5.23
N ARG A 246 5.90 -13.68 4.24
CA ARG A 246 4.55 -14.23 4.44
C ARG A 246 4.61 -15.67 4.93
N ARG A 247 5.50 -16.49 4.37
CA ARG A 247 5.68 -17.89 4.78
C ARG A 247 6.20 -17.97 6.21
N VAL A 248 7.30 -17.28 6.51
CA VAL A 248 7.93 -17.26 7.84
C VAL A 248 6.96 -16.75 8.91
N THR A 249 6.30 -15.62 8.67
CA THR A 249 5.35 -15.05 9.65
C THR A 249 4.13 -15.95 9.89
N ARG A 250 3.68 -16.74 8.90
CA ARG A 250 2.58 -17.70 9.10
C ARG A 250 3.01 -18.98 9.80
N GLN A 251 4.28 -19.35 9.68
CA GLN A 251 4.86 -20.47 10.40
C GLN A 251 5.03 -20.12 11.89
N ILE A 252 5.60 -18.95 12.18
CA ILE A 252 5.82 -18.49 13.56
C ILE A 252 4.49 -18.07 14.23
N PHE A 253 3.61 -17.40 13.46
CA PHE A 253 2.33 -16.88 13.95
C PHE A 253 1.18 -17.51 13.14
N PRO A 254 0.81 -18.77 13.45
CA PRO A 254 -0.24 -19.48 12.73
C PRO A 254 -1.58 -18.73 12.83
N PRO A 255 -2.51 -18.97 11.89
CA PRO A 255 -3.83 -18.34 11.87
C PRO A 255 -4.79 -18.84 12.95
N SER A 256 -4.28 -19.34 14.08
CA SER A 256 -5.07 -19.79 15.21
C SER A 256 -5.51 -18.62 16.11
N GLY A 257 -6.68 -18.78 16.73
CA GLY A 257 -7.26 -17.81 17.65
C GLY A 257 -7.65 -16.48 17.00
N ASN A 258 -7.31 -15.36 17.65
CA ASN A 258 -7.79 -14.01 17.30
C ASN A 258 -6.86 -13.24 16.33
N ARG A 259 -5.80 -13.86 15.78
CA ARG A 259 -4.88 -13.16 14.87
C ARG A 259 -5.54 -12.92 13.51
N ARG A 260 -5.79 -11.65 13.21
CA ARG A 260 -6.39 -11.20 11.93
C ARG A 260 -5.38 -10.53 10.99
N HIS A 261 -4.18 -10.22 11.48
CA HIS A 261 -3.20 -9.43 10.74
C HIS A 261 -1.78 -9.97 10.89
N TRP A 262 -1.02 -9.92 9.79
CA TRP A 262 0.39 -10.34 9.75
C TRP A 262 1.30 -9.20 9.29
N PRO A 263 2.54 -9.14 9.81
CA PRO A 263 3.54 -8.22 9.30
C PRO A 263 3.80 -8.43 7.80
N THR A 264 4.11 -7.32 7.12
CA THR A 264 4.55 -7.27 5.72
C THR A 264 5.74 -6.33 5.62
N LEU A 265 6.39 -6.26 4.46
CA LEU A 265 7.48 -5.30 4.23
C LEU A 265 7.06 -3.84 4.57
N TYR A 266 5.81 -3.47 4.30
CA TYR A 266 5.26 -2.15 4.62
C TYR A 266 5.01 -1.91 6.12
N SER A 267 4.98 -2.96 6.93
CA SER A 267 4.71 -2.85 8.37
C SER A 267 5.84 -2.12 9.09
N LEU A 268 7.09 -2.23 8.62
CA LEU A 268 8.24 -1.49 9.15
C LEU A 268 8.10 0.02 8.92
N ARG A 269 7.74 0.45 7.71
CA ARG A 269 7.44 1.88 7.45
C ARG A 269 6.37 2.42 8.39
N HIS A 270 5.31 1.64 8.64
CA HIS A 270 4.29 2.07 9.60
C HIS A 270 4.82 2.17 11.02
N GLN A 271 5.72 1.26 11.42
CA GLN A 271 6.38 1.27 12.71
C GLN A 271 7.29 2.50 12.84
N VAL A 272 8.22 2.73 11.91
CA VAL A 272 9.12 3.90 11.91
C VAL A 272 8.35 5.22 11.94
N CYS A 273 7.20 5.30 11.25
CA CYS A 273 6.34 6.48 11.35
C CYS A 273 5.74 6.65 12.76
N ALA A 274 5.39 5.58 13.45
CA ALA A 274 4.94 5.64 14.84
C ALA A 274 6.08 6.06 15.78
N ASP A 275 7.28 5.54 15.55
CA ASP A 275 8.50 5.85 16.30
C ASP A 275 8.86 7.33 16.12
N ALA A 276 8.81 7.84 14.89
CA ALA A 276 9.02 9.25 14.57
C ALA A 276 8.03 10.17 15.30
N LYS A 277 6.74 9.81 15.33
CA LYS A 277 5.70 10.56 16.08
C LYS A 277 5.94 10.58 17.58
N GLU A 278 6.56 9.54 18.12
CA GLU A 278 6.91 9.49 19.54
C GLU A 278 8.21 10.26 19.82
N ALA A 279 9.19 10.22 18.92
CA ALA A 279 10.44 10.95 19.02
C ALA A 279 10.26 12.47 18.88
N SER A 280 9.38 12.93 17.99
CA SER A 280 9.16 14.35 17.72
C SER A 280 8.13 15.00 18.66
N ARG A 281 7.89 14.44 19.85
CA ARG A 281 6.89 14.94 20.80
C ARG A 281 7.21 16.35 21.29
N GLY A 282 6.16 17.15 21.50
CA GLY A 282 6.27 18.48 22.13
C GLY A 282 6.78 19.59 21.19
N SER A 283 7.22 19.27 19.97
CA SER A 283 7.62 20.28 18.98
C SER A 283 6.44 20.70 18.10
N ALA A 284 6.31 22.01 17.85
CA ALA A 284 5.39 22.57 16.86
C ALA A 284 5.65 22.01 15.44
N GLU A 285 6.85 21.48 15.18
CA GLU A 285 7.26 20.93 13.89
C GLU A 285 7.12 19.40 13.78
N SER A 286 6.57 18.75 14.82
CA SER A 286 6.47 17.29 14.94
C SER A 286 5.87 16.61 13.69
N LEU A 287 4.79 17.17 13.14
CA LEU A 287 4.12 16.58 11.98
C LEU A 287 4.88 16.83 10.68
N ARG A 288 5.59 17.97 10.56
CA ARG A 288 6.45 18.27 9.40
C ARG A 288 7.68 17.38 9.39
N PHE A 289 8.28 17.13 10.55
CA PHE A 289 9.34 16.15 10.71
C PHE A 289 8.90 14.76 10.22
N VAL A 290 7.76 14.26 10.71
CA VAL A 290 7.23 12.96 10.29
C VAL A 290 6.89 12.94 8.80
N ALA A 291 6.29 14.01 8.27
CA ALA A 291 5.96 14.12 6.86
C ALA A 291 7.21 14.11 5.98
N ALA A 292 8.25 14.87 6.33
CA ALA A 292 9.50 14.93 5.60
C ALA A 292 10.22 13.57 5.61
N LEU A 293 10.35 12.95 6.79
CA LEU A 293 10.92 11.61 6.96
C LEU A 293 10.19 10.58 6.06
N MET A 294 8.88 10.71 5.95
CA MET A 294 8.04 9.79 5.17
C MET A 294 7.82 10.23 3.71
N GLY A 295 8.41 11.35 3.26
CA GLY A 295 8.26 11.86 1.90
C GLY A 295 6.85 12.38 1.55
N HIS A 296 6.13 13.00 2.48
CA HIS A 296 4.74 13.45 2.27
C HIS A 296 4.67 14.95 1.99
N LYS A 297 3.88 15.35 0.99
CA LYS A 297 3.63 16.76 0.64
C LYS A 297 3.09 17.60 1.81
N THR A 298 2.21 17.03 2.61
CA THR A 298 1.51 17.74 3.70
C THR A 298 1.67 17.02 5.04
N ASP A 299 1.72 17.77 6.12
CA ASP A 299 1.69 17.28 7.50
C ASP A 299 0.41 16.46 7.86
N ALA A 300 -0.74 16.79 7.27
CA ALA A 300 -2.01 16.09 7.51
C ALA A 300 -1.98 14.59 7.12
N THR A 301 -1.13 14.21 6.16
CA THR A 301 -1.04 12.82 5.66
C THR A 301 -0.27 11.93 6.65
N ALA A 302 0.66 12.52 7.42
CA ALA A 302 1.37 11.84 8.48
C ALA A 302 0.41 11.38 9.60
N THR A 303 -0.68 12.12 9.82
CA THR A 303 -1.62 11.91 10.94
C THR A 303 -2.57 10.72 10.73
N LEU A 304 -3.13 10.54 9.53
CA LEU A 304 -4.27 9.60 9.31
C LEU A 304 -3.91 8.15 8.93
N HIS A 305 -2.85 7.93 8.15
CA HIS A 305 -2.69 6.65 7.44
C HIS A 305 -1.63 5.71 8.01
N TYR A 306 -0.80 6.20 8.93
CA TYR A 306 0.37 5.48 9.43
C TYR A 306 0.20 5.02 10.89
N GLY A 307 1.19 4.28 11.41
CA GLY A 307 1.19 3.77 12.78
C GLY A 307 0.81 4.86 13.78
N LYS A 308 0.06 4.45 14.82
CA LYS A 308 -0.39 5.37 15.87
C LYS A 308 0.76 5.61 16.83
N ARG A 309 0.89 6.83 17.35
CA ARG A 309 1.92 7.19 18.34
C ARG A 309 2.06 6.18 19.48
N ARG A 310 0.94 5.68 20.02
CA ARG A 310 0.93 4.67 21.11
C ARG A 310 1.64 3.35 20.81
N THR A 311 1.95 3.07 19.54
CA THR A 311 2.70 1.89 19.13
C THR A 311 4.15 2.22 18.77
N GLY A 312 4.57 3.47 18.92
CA GLY A 312 5.92 3.93 18.65
C GLY A 312 6.91 3.47 19.71
N ARG A 313 8.14 3.21 19.28
CA ARG A 313 9.31 2.90 20.09
C ARG A 313 10.14 4.16 20.25
N LYS A 314 10.90 4.23 21.34
CA LYS A 314 11.92 5.27 21.54
C LYS A 314 13.18 4.94 20.75
N GLY A 315 14.03 5.94 20.51
CA GLY A 315 15.36 5.74 19.92
C GLY A 315 15.42 5.81 18.39
N LEU A 316 14.52 6.54 17.73
CA LEU A 316 14.70 6.87 16.32
C LEU A 316 15.92 7.79 16.17
N ARG A 317 16.95 7.32 15.45
CA ARG A 317 18.21 8.06 15.22
C ARG A 317 18.31 8.70 13.84
N VAL A 318 17.43 8.31 12.92
CA VAL A 318 17.41 8.89 11.57
C VAL A 318 16.55 10.16 11.54
N ARG A 319 17.04 11.21 10.89
CA ARG A 319 16.35 12.50 10.79
C ARG A 319 16.26 12.95 9.32
N PRO A 320 15.15 13.55 8.86
CA PRO A 320 15.13 14.19 7.55
C PRO A 320 15.98 15.47 7.57
N ALA A 321 16.62 15.80 6.46
CA ALA A 321 17.33 17.07 6.29
C ALA A 321 16.38 18.28 6.43
N GLY A 322 16.90 19.40 6.92
CA GLY A 322 16.12 20.62 7.18
C GLY A 322 15.41 21.16 5.94
N GLU A 323 16.07 21.11 4.78
CA GLU A 323 15.50 21.46 3.48
C GLU A 323 14.24 20.63 3.12
N ASN A 324 14.21 19.34 3.47
CA ASN A 324 13.04 18.50 3.20
C ASN A 324 11.90 18.78 4.18
N ILE A 325 12.20 19.26 5.39
CA ILE A 325 11.20 19.74 6.34
C ILE A 325 10.59 21.05 5.81
N ALA A 326 11.42 21.95 5.27
CA ALA A 326 11.01 23.23 4.70
C ALA A 326 9.95 23.10 3.60
N THR A 327 10.05 22.07 2.74
CA THR A 327 9.11 21.83 1.64
C THR A 327 7.76 21.23 2.06
N VAL A 328 7.59 20.81 3.31
CA VAL A 328 6.32 20.25 3.78
C VAL A 328 5.28 21.35 3.96
N GLN A 329 4.17 21.23 3.22
CA GLN A 329 3.03 22.13 3.34
C GLN A 329 2.28 21.90 4.65
N ARG A 330 2.03 22.99 5.38
CA ARG A 330 1.16 22.98 6.56
C ARG A 330 -0.29 22.91 6.12
N LYS A 331 -1.05 21.94 6.63
CA LYS A 331 -2.50 21.95 6.56
C LYS A 331 -3.04 22.12 7.97
N ASP A 332 -3.76 23.23 8.17
CA ASP A 332 -4.49 23.44 9.40
C ASP A 332 -5.42 22.23 9.65
N PRO A 333 -5.26 21.49 10.78
CA PRO A 333 -6.13 20.38 11.11
C PRO A 333 -7.61 20.79 11.20
N LEU A 334 -7.91 22.08 11.41
CA LEU A 334 -9.27 22.65 11.43
C LEU A 334 -9.87 22.91 10.03
N SER A 335 -9.08 22.87 8.96
CA SER A 335 -9.60 23.04 7.58
C SER A 335 -10.56 21.93 7.13
N LYS A 336 -10.59 20.80 7.85
CA LYS A 336 -11.59 19.72 7.64
C LYS A 336 -12.94 20.00 8.31
N PHE A 337 -13.02 21.07 9.10
CA PHE A 337 -14.21 21.58 9.77
C PHE A 337 -14.63 22.95 9.22
N SER A 338 -14.30 23.27 7.96
CA SER A 338 -15.08 24.34 7.30
C SER A 338 -16.52 23.85 7.24
N PRO A 339 -17.48 24.55 7.89
CA PRO A 339 -18.88 24.21 7.72
C PRO A 339 -19.18 24.26 6.22
N ALA A 340 -19.95 23.28 5.73
CA ALA A 340 -20.46 23.28 4.37
C ALA A 340 -20.92 24.71 4.05
N ARG A 341 -20.41 25.29 2.95
CA ARG A 341 -20.84 26.59 2.42
C ARG A 341 -22.35 26.67 2.63
N ALA A 342 -22.79 27.59 3.50
CA ALA A 342 -24.20 27.74 3.83
C ALA A 342 -24.97 27.84 2.52
N ALA A 343 -25.86 26.89 2.28
CA ALA A 343 -26.77 26.96 1.14
C ALA A 343 -27.49 28.31 1.20
N PRO A 344 -27.67 29.00 0.06
CA PRO A 344 -28.37 30.29 0.06
C PRO A 344 -29.75 30.09 0.68
N ARG A 345 -30.03 30.85 1.74
CA ARG A 345 -31.33 30.86 2.41
C ARG A 345 -32.39 31.20 1.36
N ARG A 346 -33.39 30.33 1.20
CA ARG A 346 -34.55 30.62 0.35
C ARG A 346 -35.19 31.94 0.82
N PRO A 347 -35.54 32.85 -0.09
CA PRO A 347 -36.24 34.06 0.29
C PRO A 347 -37.60 33.67 0.88
N GLY A 348 -37.89 34.23 2.05
CA GLY A 348 -39.15 34.02 2.76
C GLY A 348 -40.34 34.42 1.91
N ARG A 349 -41.40 33.62 1.97
CA ARG A 349 -42.70 33.94 1.38
C ARG A 349 -43.30 35.13 2.14
N PRO A 350 -43.75 36.20 1.46
CA PRO A 350 -44.41 37.31 2.13
C PRO A 350 -45.80 36.89 2.65
N PRO A 351 -46.35 37.63 3.64
CA PRO A 351 -47.55 37.26 4.39
C PRO A 351 -48.81 37.09 3.53
#